data_AF-A0A0N4ZC95-F1
#
_entry.id   AF-A0A0N4ZC95-F1
#
_cell.length_a   1.000
_cell.length_b   1.000
_cell.length_c   1.000
_cell.angle_alpha   90.00
_cell.angle_beta   90.00
_cell.angle_gamma   90.00
#
_symmetry.space_group_name_H-M   'P 1'
#
loop_
_entity.id
_entity.type
_entity.pdbx_description
1 polymer ?
#
loop_
_entity_poly.entity_id
_entity_poly.type
_entity_poly.pdbx_seq_one_letter_code
_entity_poly.pdbx_strand_id
1 'polypeptide(L)'
;MISISKRKLSLFVGLISIISFTNACFPTINTTTKPPVCCKPLTLDNVPRVSPPASSSAAGWDQCSLLTNHVDGTCPGDGMFICRVAPYTDAQNAHLQLIQNDATVVYESRAKDSVSIWVSCVEGVWKYEGKTFTQVSCSQK
;
A
#
# COMPACT_ATOMS: atom_id res chain seq x y z
N MET A 1 63.61 -51.83 -1.14
CA MET A 1 63.08 -53.07 -1.75
C MET A 1 62.12 -53.73 -0.76
N ILE A 2 60.84 -53.80 -1.16
CA ILE A 2 59.76 -54.73 -0.81
C ILE A 2 59.93 -55.58 0.46
N SER A 3 58.99 -55.47 1.43
CA SER A 3 58.12 -56.61 1.77
C SER A 3 56.92 -56.23 2.65
N ILE A 4 55.85 -56.97 2.39
CA ILE A 4 54.45 -56.94 2.80
C ILE A 4 54.26 -57.22 4.30
N SER A 5 53.22 -56.65 4.93
CA SER A 5 52.55 -57.36 6.05
C SER A 5 51.10 -56.93 6.25
N LYS A 6 50.22 -57.94 6.28
CA LYS A 6 48.75 -57.89 6.44
C LYS A 6 48.38 -57.50 7.87
N ARG A 7 47.32 -56.71 8.07
CA ARG A 7 46.49 -56.81 9.30
C ARG A 7 45.00 -56.67 8.99
N LYS A 8 44.26 -57.73 9.34
CA LYS A 8 42.81 -57.79 9.47
C LYS A 8 42.38 -57.01 10.72
N LEU A 9 41.30 -56.23 10.63
CA LEU A 9 40.55 -55.69 11.77
C LEU A 9 39.27 -55.05 11.21
N SER A 10 38.08 -55.09 11.78
CA SER A 10 37.32 -55.97 12.66
C SER A 10 35.88 -55.48 12.50
N LEU A 11 34.88 -56.36 12.67
CA LEU A 11 33.45 -56.06 12.52
C LEU A 11 33.02 -54.81 13.30
N PHE A 12 32.24 -53.94 12.66
CA PHE A 12 31.29 -53.05 13.34
C PHE A 12 29.90 -53.23 12.72
N VAL A 13 29.06 -53.96 13.44
CA VAL A 13 27.62 -54.03 13.24
C VAL A 13 27.02 -52.75 13.84
N GLY A 14 26.33 -51.95 13.02
CA GLY A 14 25.64 -50.73 13.46
C GLY A 14 24.21 -50.71 12.91
N LEU A 15 23.24 -50.66 13.82
CA LEU A 15 21.79 -50.71 13.62
C LEU A 15 21.28 -49.87 12.44
N ILE A 16 20.54 -50.51 11.53
CA ILE A 16 19.61 -49.82 10.62
C ILE A 16 18.30 -49.62 11.39
N SER A 17 18.02 -48.39 11.84
CA SER A 17 16.68 -48.03 12.33
C SER A 17 15.73 -47.93 11.15
N ILE A 18 14.74 -48.82 11.13
CA ILE A 18 13.63 -48.80 10.18
C ILE A 18 12.68 -47.69 10.64
N ILE A 19 12.71 -46.53 9.97
CA ILE A 19 11.71 -45.49 10.17
C ILE A 19 10.44 -45.98 9.45
N SER A 20 9.45 -46.44 10.21
CA SER A 20 8.11 -46.69 9.69
C SER A 20 7.49 -45.35 9.29
N PHE A 21 7.41 -45.07 7.99
CA PHE A 21 6.62 -43.96 7.47
C PHE A 21 5.14 -44.28 7.72
N THR A 22 4.60 -43.82 8.84
CA THR A 22 3.14 -43.72 9.00
C THR A 22 2.68 -42.62 8.05
N ASN A 23 1.91 -42.98 7.02
CA ASN A 23 1.10 -42.04 6.27
C ASN A 23 0.00 -41.51 7.21
N ALA A 24 0.35 -40.54 8.04
CA ALA A 24 -0.63 -39.78 8.80
C ALA A 24 -1.24 -38.76 7.83
N CYS A 25 -2.50 -38.98 7.44
CA CYS A 25 -3.29 -37.95 6.80
C CYS A 25 -3.46 -36.80 7.80
N PHE A 26 -2.71 -35.71 7.61
CA PHE A 26 -2.95 -34.49 8.36
C PHE A 26 -4.35 -33.96 7.98
N PRO A 27 -5.22 -33.66 8.95
CA PRO A 27 -6.50 -33.03 8.65
C PRO A 27 -6.22 -31.66 8.03
N THR A 28 -6.69 -31.45 6.81
CA THR A 28 -6.75 -30.12 6.20
C THR A 28 -7.79 -29.31 6.98
N ILE A 29 -7.31 -28.35 7.77
CA ILE A 29 -8.18 -27.33 8.35
C ILE A 29 -8.63 -26.45 7.19
N ASN A 30 -9.88 -26.60 6.75
CA ASN A 30 -10.50 -25.65 5.84
C ASN A 30 -10.73 -24.34 6.62
N THR A 31 -9.70 -23.49 6.70
CA THR A 31 -9.90 -22.09 7.07
C THR A 31 -10.75 -21.44 5.98
N THR A 32 -12.03 -21.17 6.29
CA THR A 32 -12.87 -20.28 5.48
C THR A 32 -12.33 -18.86 5.65
N THR A 33 -11.31 -18.50 4.87
CA THR A 33 -10.84 -17.12 4.77
C THR A 33 -11.91 -16.31 4.04
N LYS A 34 -12.57 -15.39 4.78
CA LYS A 34 -13.45 -14.38 4.20
C LYS A 34 -12.72 -13.72 3.01
N PRO A 35 -13.36 -13.57 1.84
CA PRO A 35 -12.75 -12.90 0.71
C PRO A 35 -12.19 -11.53 1.12
N PRO A 36 -11.01 -11.14 0.64
CA PRO A 36 -10.44 -9.82 0.95
C PRO A 36 -11.42 -8.74 0.49
N VAL A 37 -11.77 -7.81 1.39
CA VAL A 37 -12.65 -6.70 1.08
C VAL A 37 -11.85 -5.64 0.32
N CYS A 38 -12.07 -5.55 -0.99
CA CYS A 38 -11.37 -4.62 -1.87
C CYS A 38 -12.01 -3.24 -1.85
N CYS A 39 -11.19 -2.19 -1.97
CA CYS A 39 -11.70 -0.85 -2.25
C CYS A 39 -12.09 -0.70 -3.71
N LYS A 40 -13.04 0.20 -3.95
CA LYS A 40 -13.27 0.72 -5.30
C LYS A 40 -11.99 1.39 -5.81
N PRO A 41 -11.70 1.34 -7.12
CA PRO A 41 -10.60 2.08 -7.70
C PRO A 41 -10.64 3.55 -7.27
N LEU A 42 -9.48 4.06 -6.87
CA LEU A 42 -9.31 5.47 -6.50
C LEU A 42 -9.38 6.29 -7.79
N THR A 43 -10.55 6.81 -8.13
CA THR A 43 -10.81 7.63 -9.32
C THR A 43 -11.51 8.93 -8.91
N LEU A 44 -11.48 9.94 -9.79
CA LEU A 44 -12.18 11.21 -9.55
C LEU A 44 -13.71 11.07 -9.54
N ASP A 45 -14.25 9.95 -10.01
CA ASP A 45 -15.70 9.66 -9.88
C ASP A 45 -16.05 9.26 -8.45
N ASN A 46 -15.15 8.54 -7.76
CA ASN A 46 -15.36 8.06 -6.40
C ASN A 46 -14.85 9.03 -5.34
N VAL A 47 -13.78 9.78 -5.65
CA VAL A 47 -13.20 10.82 -4.80
C VAL A 47 -13.08 12.09 -5.65
N PRO A 48 -14.15 12.88 -5.74
CA PRO A 48 -14.17 14.06 -6.60
C PRO A 48 -13.16 15.11 -6.13
N ARG A 49 -12.60 15.79 -7.12
CA ARG A 49 -11.80 16.99 -6.89
C ARG A 49 -12.72 18.14 -6.50
N VAL A 50 -12.42 18.80 -5.39
CA VAL A 50 -13.12 19.99 -4.93
C VAL A 50 -12.15 21.15 -4.70
N SER A 51 -12.70 22.36 -4.69
CA SER A 51 -11.92 23.53 -4.30
C SER A 51 -11.49 23.46 -2.83
N PRO A 52 -10.35 24.07 -2.46
CA PRO A 52 -9.93 24.16 -1.06
C PRO A 52 -11.03 24.75 -0.18
N PRO A 53 -11.35 24.13 0.98
CA PRO A 53 -12.29 24.69 1.95
C PRO A 53 -11.84 26.09 2.40
N ALA A 54 -12.80 26.99 2.60
CA ALA A 54 -12.53 28.37 3.03
C ALA A 54 -11.86 28.46 4.42
N SER A 55 -12.00 27.42 5.24
CA SER A 55 -11.36 27.29 6.55
C SER A 55 -9.91 26.81 6.49
N SER A 56 -9.42 26.39 5.32
CA SER A 56 -8.12 25.75 5.18
C SER A 56 -7.02 26.71 4.75
N SER A 57 -5.76 26.29 4.91
CA SER A 57 -4.59 27.10 4.55
C SER A 57 -4.45 27.38 3.03
N ALA A 58 -5.13 26.57 2.21
CA ALA A 58 -5.20 26.71 0.77
C ALA A 58 -6.44 27.48 0.27
N ALA A 59 -7.21 28.11 1.16
CA ALA A 59 -8.36 28.92 0.76
C ALA A 59 -7.95 30.00 -0.26
N GLY A 60 -8.62 30.02 -1.42
CA GLY A 60 -8.37 30.96 -2.51
C GLY A 60 -7.12 30.68 -3.35
N TRP A 61 -6.48 29.52 -3.18
CA TRP A 61 -5.38 29.11 -4.06
C TRP A 61 -5.89 28.72 -5.45
N ASP A 62 -5.02 28.86 -6.45
CA ASP A 62 -5.37 28.53 -7.83
C ASP A 62 -5.57 27.02 -8.01
N GLN A 63 -6.55 26.63 -8.82
CA GLN A 63 -6.93 25.24 -9.05
C GLN A 63 -6.41 24.70 -10.38
N CYS A 64 -5.50 25.40 -11.07
CA CYS A 64 -4.91 24.89 -12.32
C CYS A 64 -3.90 23.76 -12.09
N SER A 65 -3.54 23.45 -10.84
CA SER A 65 -2.66 22.34 -10.48
C SER A 65 -3.11 20.99 -11.03
N LEU A 66 -2.15 20.14 -11.37
CA LEU A 66 -2.36 18.81 -11.93
C LEU A 66 -2.53 17.79 -10.81
N LEU A 67 -3.72 17.23 -10.68
CA LEU A 67 -4.02 16.13 -9.77
C LEU A 67 -3.97 14.80 -10.54
N THR A 68 -3.17 13.86 -10.05
CA THR A 68 -3.18 12.48 -10.52
C THR A 68 -3.33 11.52 -9.34
N ASN A 69 -3.82 10.32 -9.63
CA ASN A 69 -4.01 9.25 -8.68
C ASN A 69 -3.40 7.95 -9.22
N HIS A 70 -2.88 7.12 -8.34
CA HIS A 70 -2.27 5.84 -8.67
C HIS A 70 -2.75 4.75 -7.71
N VAL A 71 -3.10 3.59 -8.24
CA VAL A 71 -3.48 2.38 -7.49
C VAL A 71 -2.92 1.16 -8.21
N ASP A 72 -2.46 0.17 -7.45
CA ASP A 72 -1.87 -1.05 -7.99
C ASP A 72 -2.75 -2.28 -7.73
N GLY A 73 -2.89 -3.12 -8.75
CA GLY A 73 -3.56 -4.41 -8.67
C GLY A 73 -5.10 -4.37 -8.76
N THR A 74 -5.69 -5.56 -8.84
CA THR A 74 -7.14 -5.75 -8.97
C THR A 74 -7.90 -5.51 -7.67
N CYS A 75 -7.22 -5.66 -6.53
CA CYS A 75 -7.75 -5.43 -5.18
C CYS A 75 -6.75 -4.52 -4.44
N PRO A 76 -6.83 -3.20 -4.64
CA PRO A 76 -5.79 -2.30 -4.19
C PRO A 76 -5.82 -2.16 -2.66
N GLY A 77 -4.68 -2.43 -2.03
CA GLY A 77 -4.45 -2.21 -0.59
C GLY A 77 -4.03 -0.78 -0.28
N ASP A 78 -3.34 -0.14 -1.22
CA ASP A 78 -2.83 1.22 -1.09
C ASP A 78 -3.09 2.02 -2.38
N GLY A 79 -3.15 3.33 -2.22
CA GLY A 79 -3.31 4.29 -3.29
C GLY A 79 -2.53 5.56 -2.99
N MET A 80 -2.29 6.35 -4.02
CA MET A 80 -1.56 7.60 -3.90
C MET A 80 -2.24 8.70 -4.70
N PHE A 81 -2.33 9.88 -4.10
CA PHE A 81 -2.61 11.12 -4.81
C PHE A 81 -1.32 11.89 -5.00
N ILE A 82 -1.16 12.50 -6.17
CA ILE A 82 -0.06 13.38 -6.51
C ILE A 82 -0.66 14.70 -7.01
N CYS A 83 -0.27 15.80 -6.38
CA CYS A 83 -0.61 17.15 -6.81
C CYS A 83 0.66 17.85 -7.27
N ARG A 84 0.66 18.36 -8.50
CA ARG A 84 1.78 19.08 -9.10
C ARG A 84 1.35 20.48 -9.50
N VAL A 85 2.30 21.40 -9.41
CA VAL A 85 2.16 22.71 -10.04
C VAL A 85 1.98 22.53 -11.55
N ALA A 86 1.10 23.32 -12.13
CA ALA A 86 0.82 23.36 -13.54
C ALA A 86 2.05 23.87 -14.31
N PRO A 87 2.41 23.25 -15.44
CA PRO A 87 3.46 23.79 -16.29
C PRO A 87 3.04 25.16 -16.82
N TYR A 88 4.02 26.03 -17.09
CA TYR A 88 3.81 27.38 -17.63
C TYR A 88 3.05 28.32 -16.69
N THR A 89 3.20 28.14 -15.38
CA THR A 89 2.71 29.07 -14.35
C THR A 89 3.85 29.51 -13.44
N ASP A 90 3.68 30.65 -12.76
CA ASP A 90 4.67 31.16 -11.79
C ASP A 90 4.45 30.63 -10.37
N ALA A 91 3.51 29.69 -10.19
CA ALA A 91 3.27 29.05 -8.92
C ALA A 91 4.48 28.19 -8.51
N GLN A 92 4.78 28.15 -7.21
CA GLN A 92 5.95 27.42 -6.71
C GLN A 92 5.57 26.27 -5.79
N ASN A 93 4.35 26.31 -5.24
CA ASN A 93 3.91 25.36 -4.24
C ASN A 93 2.68 24.62 -4.73
N ALA A 94 2.71 23.30 -4.63
CA ALA A 94 1.52 22.47 -4.71
C ALA A 94 0.97 22.23 -3.31
N HIS A 95 -0.34 22.17 -3.20
CA HIS A 95 -1.05 21.95 -1.96
C HIS A 95 -2.14 20.90 -2.16
N LEU A 96 -2.07 19.82 -1.39
CA LEU A 96 -2.96 18.67 -1.51
C LEU A 96 -3.68 18.43 -0.18
N GLN A 97 -5.00 18.25 -0.24
CA GLN A 97 -5.85 18.09 0.94
C GLN A 97 -6.80 16.92 0.74
N LEU A 98 -6.99 16.14 1.80
CA LEU A 98 -8.04 15.14 1.91
C LEU A 98 -9.17 15.71 2.76
N ILE A 99 -10.40 15.66 2.25
CA ILE A 99 -11.53 16.42 2.77
C ILE A 99 -12.73 15.49 2.99
N GLN A 100 -13.51 15.76 4.04
CA GLN A 100 -14.82 15.14 4.28
C GLN A 100 -15.97 15.97 3.70
N ASN A 101 -17.15 15.36 3.59
CA ASN A 101 -18.33 15.98 2.97
C ASN A 101 -18.77 17.30 3.61
N ASP A 102 -18.42 17.54 4.86
CA ASP A 102 -18.71 18.76 5.63
C ASP A 102 -17.63 19.85 5.44
N ALA A 103 -16.75 19.69 4.44
CA ALA A 103 -15.58 20.53 4.18
C ALA A 103 -14.52 20.51 5.30
N THR A 104 -14.56 19.54 6.20
CA THR A 104 -13.49 19.32 7.19
C THR A 104 -12.26 18.74 6.51
N VAL A 105 -11.10 19.39 6.69
CA VAL A 105 -9.81 18.89 6.21
C VAL A 105 -9.33 17.78 7.15
N VAL A 106 -9.22 16.57 6.61
CA VAL A 106 -8.72 15.38 7.33
C VAL A 106 -7.21 15.44 7.46
N TYR A 107 -6.56 15.82 6.36
CA TYR A 107 -5.12 15.95 6.26
C TYR A 107 -4.79 16.90 5.11
N GLU A 108 -3.71 17.65 5.25
CA GLU A 108 -3.19 18.52 4.21
C GLU A 108 -1.67 18.51 4.20
N SER A 109 -1.09 18.69 3.02
CA SER A 109 0.35 18.84 2.87
C SER A 109 0.66 19.80 1.72
N ARG A 110 1.77 20.51 1.89
CA ARG A 110 2.29 21.49 0.95
C ARG A 110 3.75 21.19 0.68
N ALA A 111 4.13 21.21 -0.59
CA ALA A 111 5.53 21.13 -0.97
C ALA A 111 5.81 21.97 -2.22
N LYS A 112 7.08 22.28 -2.43
CA LYS A 112 7.54 22.94 -3.66
C LYS A 112 7.34 21.99 -4.85
N ASP A 113 6.79 22.51 -5.94
CA ASP A 113 6.54 21.85 -7.24
C ASP A 113 5.54 20.66 -7.21
N SER A 114 5.65 19.74 -6.24
CA SER A 114 4.84 18.53 -6.16
C SER A 114 4.72 18.03 -4.73
N VAL A 115 3.52 17.54 -4.37
CA VAL A 115 3.24 16.85 -3.11
C VAL A 115 2.48 15.56 -3.38
N SER A 116 2.73 14.51 -2.59
CA SER A 116 2.00 13.25 -2.67
C SER A 116 1.49 12.81 -1.31
N ILE A 117 0.35 12.12 -1.30
CA ILE A 117 -0.28 11.57 -0.10
C ILE A 117 -0.65 10.12 -0.39
N TRP A 118 -0.17 9.21 0.46
CA TRP A 118 -0.52 7.79 0.44
C TRP A 118 -1.75 7.55 1.29
N VAL A 119 -2.64 6.70 0.79
CA VAL A 119 -3.88 6.29 1.46
C VAL A 119 -3.97 4.77 1.41
N SER A 120 -4.58 4.19 2.44
CA SER A 120 -4.74 2.74 2.54
C SER A 120 -6.20 2.36 2.47
N CYS A 121 -6.47 1.21 1.84
CA CYS A 121 -7.76 0.59 1.80
C CYS A 121 -7.97 -0.25 3.06
N VAL A 122 -8.97 0.10 3.86
CA VAL A 122 -9.33 -0.65 5.07
C VAL A 122 -10.82 -0.98 4.99
N GLU A 123 -11.14 -2.28 4.95
CA GLU A 123 -12.51 -2.79 4.90
C GLU A 123 -13.32 -2.22 3.72
N GLY A 124 -12.67 -2.01 2.58
CA GLY A 124 -13.31 -1.48 1.36
C GLY A 124 -13.48 0.04 1.34
N VAL A 125 -12.93 0.76 2.32
CA VAL A 125 -12.97 2.23 2.40
C VAL A 125 -11.55 2.80 2.39
N TRP A 126 -11.33 3.83 1.57
CA TRP A 126 -10.08 4.57 1.55
C TRP A 126 -9.92 5.42 2.82
N LYS A 127 -8.74 5.30 3.45
CA LYS A 127 -8.43 6.01 4.69
C LYS A 127 -7.02 6.58 4.66
N TYR A 128 -6.85 7.73 5.31
CA TYR A 128 -5.55 8.28 5.65
C TYR A 128 -5.36 8.13 7.16
N GLU A 129 -4.35 7.36 7.58
CA GLU A 129 -4.07 7.09 9.00
C GLU A 129 -5.34 6.70 9.81
N GLY A 130 -6.19 5.86 9.23
CA GLY A 130 -7.44 5.40 9.86
C GLY A 130 -8.62 6.36 9.77
N LYS A 131 -8.44 7.59 9.26
CA LYS A 131 -9.52 8.56 9.03
C LYS A 131 -10.05 8.47 7.60
N THR A 132 -11.37 8.48 7.46
CA THR A 132 -12.04 8.49 6.15
C THR A 132 -12.04 9.89 5.55
N PHE A 133 -11.96 9.96 4.22
CA PHE A 133 -12.15 11.15 3.41
C PHE A 133 -13.06 10.80 2.23
N THR A 134 -13.70 11.81 1.66
CA THR A 134 -14.63 11.63 0.54
C THR A 134 -14.28 12.50 -0.66
N GLN A 135 -13.44 13.51 -0.46
CA GLN A 135 -13.09 14.50 -1.47
C GLN A 135 -11.59 14.80 -1.40
N VAL A 136 -11.05 15.31 -2.50
CA VAL A 136 -9.64 15.71 -2.60
C VAL A 136 -9.54 17.13 -3.17
N SER A 137 -8.66 17.95 -2.62
CA SER A 137 -8.32 19.26 -3.19
C SER A 137 -6.86 19.27 -3.59
N CYS A 138 -6.58 19.76 -4.78
CA CYS A 138 -5.24 20.02 -5.29
C CYS A 138 -5.24 21.46 -5.80
N SER A 139 -4.32 22.28 -5.30
CA SER A 139 -4.22 23.70 -5.62
C SER A 139 -2.77 24.16 -5.63
N GLN A 140 -2.52 25.36 -6.15
CA GLN A 140 -1.17 25.92 -6.30
C GLN A 140 -1.08 27.42 -5.99
N LYS A 141 0.12 27.85 -5.58
CA LYS A 141 0.46 29.26 -5.32
C LYS A 141 1.96 29.55 -5.42
#